data_AF-F2TUM6-F1
#
_entry.id   AF-F2TUM6-F1
#
_cell.length_a   1.000
_cell.length_b   1.000
_cell.length_c   1.000
_cell.angle_alpha   90.00
_cell.angle_beta   90.00
_cell.angle_gamma   90.00
#
_symmetry.space_group_name_H-M   'P 1'
#
loop_
_entity.id
_entity.type
_entity.pdbx_description
1 polymer ?
#
loop_
_entity_poly.entity_id
_entity_poly.type
_entity_poly.pdbx_seq_one_letter_code
_entity_poly.pdbx_strand_id
1 'polypeptide(L)'
;MFWSLAPIVLPLLSLTGAKGVLLTEECPLLGPTFSSDFDLDKTDAFTKAKDSFPGVVEALFESGVIDSSVSSFAIDVYSTVTNKSVYSYFHQATAPALNETFPAGGIDDGTAIRVGSVSKLFTVYAIVAHAGGMAVLDHPVTRYLPELACESPKDADDGPLKRIAWEDMTVGALASHMGGTGQFPPEFTACYSPIPEKNECSIPKFLAQMRDAKVPSQPIFQSSLYSDSGFGVLGRVLERMTGLTYNDAIQSVLARPLGLKITGSILPPGKNPNAVIIPGKTPVPGEAPETAWGYDNQIIAP
;
A
#
# COMPACT_ATOMS: atom_id res chain seq x y z
N MET A 1 16.49 40.28 -1.17
CA MET A 1 17.59 39.30 -1.15
C MET A 1 17.16 38.17 -2.07
N PHE A 2 17.72 38.18 -3.29
CA PHE A 2 17.37 37.27 -4.37
C PHE A 2 17.91 35.87 -4.10
N TRP A 3 17.09 34.84 -4.27
CA TRP A 3 17.57 33.51 -4.66
C TRP A 3 16.79 33.09 -5.91
N SER A 4 17.58 32.80 -6.93
CA SER A 4 17.20 32.55 -8.32
C SER A 4 16.66 31.13 -8.47
N LEU A 5 15.44 30.98 -8.98
CA LEU A 5 14.97 29.73 -9.57
C LEU A 5 15.48 29.69 -11.00
N ALA A 6 16.52 28.91 -11.27
CA ALA A 6 16.93 28.58 -12.63
C ALA A 6 15.95 27.54 -13.20
N PRO A 7 15.20 27.83 -14.27
CA PRO A 7 14.44 26.80 -14.96
C PRO A 7 15.40 26.01 -15.84
N ILE A 8 15.61 24.74 -15.51
CA ILE A 8 16.24 23.78 -16.43
C ILE A 8 15.22 23.52 -17.54
N VAL A 9 15.37 24.23 -18.65
CA VAL A 9 14.68 23.93 -19.90
C VAL A 9 15.37 22.72 -20.54
N LEU A 10 14.80 21.52 -20.36
CA LEU A 10 15.14 20.38 -21.21
C LEU A 10 14.53 20.62 -22.59
N PRO A 11 15.29 20.51 -23.70
CA PRO A 11 14.71 20.53 -25.02
C PRO A 11 14.02 19.19 -25.28
N LEU A 12 12.70 19.24 -25.48
CA LEU A 12 11.93 18.14 -26.08
C LEU A 12 12.50 17.86 -27.47
N LEU A 13 13.25 16.77 -27.59
CA LEU A 13 13.72 16.26 -28.88
C LEU A 13 12.51 15.72 -29.67
N SER A 14 12.35 16.29 -30.86
CA SER A 14 11.41 16.02 -31.93
C SER A 14 11.01 14.55 -32.16
N LEU A 15 9.73 14.24 -31.96
CA LEU A 15 9.02 13.13 -32.61
C LEU A 15 8.44 13.64 -33.94
N THR A 16 9.28 13.82 -34.96
CA THR A 16 8.82 13.97 -36.34
C THR A 16 9.09 12.67 -37.08
N GLY A 17 8.13 11.76 -36.99
CA GLY A 17 8.22 10.45 -37.63
C GLY A 17 6.97 9.60 -37.47
N ALA A 18 5.78 10.19 -37.59
CA ALA A 18 4.54 9.42 -37.68
C ALA A 18 3.74 9.88 -38.91
N LYS A 19 3.53 8.93 -39.84
CA LYS A 19 2.58 9.08 -40.94
C LYS A 19 1.20 9.37 -40.35
N GLY A 20 0.58 10.46 -40.83
CA GLY A 20 -0.83 10.82 -40.66
C GLY A 20 -1.52 10.34 -39.39
N VAL A 21 -1.50 11.15 -38.34
CA VAL A 21 -2.49 11.03 -37.26
C VAL A 21 -3.86 11.29 -37.90
N LEU A 22 -4.67 10.25 -38.04
CA LEU A 22 -6.08 10.39 -38.36
C LEU A 22 -6.75 10.99 -37.11
N LEU A 23 -7.01 12.29 -37.15
CA LEU A 23 -7.82 12.98 -36.16
C LEU A 23 -9.22 12.36 -36.20
N THR A 24 -9.59 11.63 -35.15
CA THR A 24 -11.00 11.32 -34.90
C THR A 24 -11.69 12.64 -34.54
N GLU A 25 -12.88 12.92 -35.08
CA GLU A 25 -13.62 14.16 -34.74
C GLU A 25 -14.03 14.23 -33.27
N GLU A 26 -13.89 13.14 -32.53
CA GLU A 26 -14.04 13.11 -31.08
C GLU A 26 -12.68 13.35 -30.41
N CYS A 27 -12.45 14.60 -29.97
CA CYS A 27 -11.44 14.90 -28.95
C CYS A 27 -12.06 14.59 -27.58
N PRO A 28 -11.66 13.52 -26.88
CA PRO A 28 -12.20 13.22 -25.56
C PRO A 28 -11.90 14.39 -24.61
N LEU A 29 -12.82 14.69 -23.68
CA LEU A 29 -12.64 15.75 -22.66
C LEU A 29 -11.36 15.58 -21.84
N LEU A 30 -10.86 14.34 -21.76
CA LEU A 30 -9.65 13.93 -21.02
C LEU A 30 -8.36 13.99 -21.86
N GLY A 31 -8.43 14.47 -23.11
CA GLY A 31 -7.29 14.53 -24.02
C GLY A 31 -7.16 13.29 -24.93
N PRO A 32 -6.08 13.20 -25.71
CA PRO A 32 -5.88 12.11 -26.67
C PRO A 32 -5.87 10.74 -25.98
N THR A 33 -6.77 9.86 -26.42
CA THR A 33 -6.80 8.46 -26.02
C THR A 33 -5.86 7.66 -26.92
N PHE A 34 -4.78 7.15 -26.34
CA PHE A 34 -3.95 6.17 -27.04
C PHE A 34 -4.65 4.82 -27.03
N SER A 35 -4.55 4.08 -28.13
CA SER A 35 -5.08 2.71 -28.17
C SER A 35 -4.45 1.89 -27.04
N SER A 36 -5.29 1.22 -26.26
CA SER A 36 -4.85 0.30 -25.22
C SER A 36 -4.16 -0.93 -25.80
N ASP A 37 -4.34 -1.24 -27.09
CA ASP A 37 -4.00 -2.53 -27.69
C ASP A 37 -2.57 -2.57 -28.26
N PHE A 38 -1.71 -1.71 -27.73
CA PHE A 38 -0.34 -1.54 -28.20
C PHE A 38 0.62 -2.49 -27.49
N ASP A 39 1.16 -3.44 -28.25
CA ASP A 39 2.17 -4.38 -27.76
C ASP A 39 3.54 -3.70 -27.67
N LEU A 40 3.86 -3.19 -26.47
CA LEU A 40 5.11 -2.47 -26.17
C LEU A 40 6.37 -3.25 -26.59
N ASP A 41 6.36 -4.57 -26.49
CA ASP A 41 7.50 -5.44 -26.81
C ASP A 41 7.90 -5.40 -28.30
N LYS A 42 6.98 -5.02 -29.18
CA LYS A 42 7.22 -4.97 -30.63
C LYS A 42 7.81 -3.65 -31.10
N THR A 43 8.17 -2.78 -30.17
CA THR A 43 8.60 -1.42 -30.49
C THR A 43 10.11 -1.28 -30.36
N ASP A 44 10.72 -0.61 -31.33
CA ASP A 44 12.14 -0.28 -31.27
C ASP A 44 12.45 0.63 -30.07
N ALA A 45 11.51 1.50 -29.70
CA ALA A 45 11.66 2.41 -28.58
C ALA A 45 11.75 1.66 -27.25
N PHE A 46 10.86 0.70 -26.99
CA PHE A 46 10.89 -0.09 -25.77
C PHE A 46 12.09 -1.04 -25.74
N THR A 47 12.44 -1.65 -26.88
CA THR A 47 13.66 -2.48 -26.99
C THR A 47 14.90 -1.68 -26.60
N LYS A 48 15.08 -0.49 -27.19
CA LYS A 48 16.20 0.41 -26.83
C LYS A 48 16.16 0.83 -25.36
N ALA A 49 14.97 1.09 -24.81
CA ALA A 49 14.82 1.45 -23.41
C ALA A 49 15.29 0.31 -22.50
N LYS A 50 14.85 -0.93 -22.75
CA LYS A 50 15.28 -2.14 -22.02
C LYS A 50 16.80 -2.29 -22.06
N ASP A 51 17.41 -2.18 -23.24
CA ASP A 51 18.86 -2.33 -23.42
C ASP A 51 19.65 -1.24 -22.68
N SER A 52 19.11 -0.02 -22.62
CA SER A 52 19.78 1.12 -21.96
C SER A 52 19.56 1.20 -20.45
N PHE A 53 18.51 0.59 -19.91
CA PHE A 53 18.08 0.77 -18.53
C PHE A 53 19.11 0.35 -17.48
N PRO A 54 19.82 -0.79 -17.61
CA PRO A 54 20.88 -1.16 -16.66
C PRO A 54 21.95 -0.07 -16.51
N GLY A 55 22.35 0.58 -17.61
CA GLY A 55 23.33 1.67 -17.58
C GLY A 55 22.82 2.93 -16.87
N VAL A 56 21.50 3.17 -16.87
CA VAL A 56 20.90 4.26 -16.07
C VAL A 56 21.03 3.97 -14.58
N VAL A 57 20.78 2.72 -14.18
CA VAL A 57 20.91 2.29 -12.78
C VAL A 57 22.37 2.36 -12.33
N GLU A 58 23.31 1.87 -13.14
CA GLU A 58 24.75 1.95 -12.87
C GLU A 58 25.20 3.41 -12.70
N ALA A 59 24.76 4.32 -13.57
CA ALA A 59 25.09 5.73 -13.45
C ALA A 59 24.57 6.36 -12.14
N LEU A 60 23.39 5.94 -11.64
CA LEU A 60 22.85 6.40 -10.35
C LEU A 60 23.67 5.89 -9.15
N PHE A 61 24.25 4.69 -9.28
CA PHE A 61 25.17 4.14 -8.28
C PHE A 61 26.51 4.87 -8.30
N GLU A 62 27.11 5.06 -9.47
CA GLU A 62 28.39 5.77 -9.63
C GLU A 62 28.30 7.22 -9.17
N SER A 63 27.18 7.89 -9.42
CA SER A 63 26.95 9.26 -8.97
C SER A 63 26.66 9.38 -7.47
N GLY A 64 26.45 8.25 -6.78
CA GLY A 64 26.06 8.22 -5.36
C GLY A 64 24.65 8.74 -5.07
N VAL A 65 23.78 8.84 -6.08
CA VAL A 65 22.37 9.23 -5.89
C VAL A 65 21.62 8.09 -5.20
N ILE A 66 21.97 6.85 -5.55
CA ILE A 66 21.51 5.64 -4.87
C ILE A 66 22.76 4.91 -4.37
N ASP A 67 22.80 4.61 -3.07
CA ASP A 67 23.83 3.75 -2.52
C ASP A 67 23.47 2.29 -2.79
N SER A 68 24.17 1.68 -3.75
CA SER A 68 23.96 0.29 -4.16
C SER A 68 24.23 -0.72 -3.05
N SER A 69 25.03 -0.37 -2.05
CA SER A 69 25.40 -1.26 -0.96
C SER A 69 24.30 -1.43 0.07
N VAL A 70 23.38 -0.47 0.21
CA VAL A 70 22.29 -0.50 1.20
C VAL A 70 20.90 -0.45 0.58
N SER A 71 20.77 -0.13 -0.71
CA SER A 71 19.49 -0.06 -1.40
C SER A 71 19.16 -1.36 -2.11
N SER A 72 17.88 -1.76 -2.11
CA SER A 72 17.38 -2.89 -2.90
C SER A 72 16.05 -2.54 -3.53
N PHE A 73 15.82 -3.04 -4.74
CA PHE A 73 14.58 -2.79 -5.46
C PHE A 73 14.32 -3.87 -6.51
N ALA A 74 13.04 -4.12 -6.75
CA ALA A 74 12.53 -4.92 -7.85
C ALA A 74 11.68 -4.00 -8.73
N ILE A 75 11.89 -4.08 -10.04
CA ILE A 75 11.16 -3.31 -11.04
C ILE A 75 10.58 -4.31 -12.03
N ASP A 76 9.27 -4.29 -12.20
CA ASP A 76 8.58 -5.07 -13.19
C ASP A 76 7.71 -4.16 -14.06
N VAL A 77 7.74 -4.38 -15.37
CA VAL A 77 6.87 -3.71 -16.34
C VAL A 77 5.91 -4.74 -16.88
N TYR A 78 4.64 -4.62 -16.51
CA TYR A 78 3.58 -5.52 -16.94
C TYR A 78 2.78 -4.92 -18.10
N SER A 79 2.53 -5.72 -19.13
CA SER A 79 1.65 -5.33 -20.24
C SER A 79 0.27 -5.96 -20.08
N THR A 80 -0.76 -5.12 -20.01
CA THR A 80 -2.16 -5.57 -20.01
C THR A 80 -2.62 -6.11 -21.37
N VAL A 81 -1.91 -5.79 -22.45
CA VAL A 81 -2.20 -6.28 -23.82
C VAL A 81 -1.77 -7.72 -23.99
N THR A 82 -0.55 -8.04 -23.56
CA THR A 82 0.01 -9.39 -23.68
C THR A 82 -0.16 -10.22 -22.42
N ASN A 83 -0.69 -9.61 -21.35
CA ASN A 83 -0.95 -10.22 -20.05
C ASN A 83 0.30 -10.90 -19.45
N LYS A 84 1.46 -10.26 -19.62
CA LYS A 84 2.77 -10.74 -19.16
C LYS A 84 3.66 -9.57 -18.72
N SER A 85 4.63 -9.88 -17.86
CA SER A 85 5.79 -9.02 -17.61
C SER A 85 6.65 -8.97 -18.87
N VAL A 86 6.96 -7.76 -19.32
CA VAL A 86 7.74 -7.48 -20.54
C VAL A 86 9.17 -7.03 -20.24
N TYR A 87 9.43 -6.71 -18.98
CA TYR A 87 10.76 -6.39 -18.45
C TYR A 87 10.76 -6.54 -16.93
N SER A 88 11.82 -7.13 -16.37
CA SER A 88 12.03 -7.23 -14.93
C SER A 88 13.50 -6.91 -14.63
N TYR A 89 13.74 -6.17 -13.55
CA TYR A 89 15.08 -5.80 -13.08
C TYR A 89 15.13 -5.85 -11.57
N PHE A 90 16.17 -6.47 -11.03
CA PHE A 90 16.34 -6.69 -9.61
C PHE A 90 17.72 -6.23 -9.17
N HIS A 91 17.77 -5.44 -8.09
CA HIS A 91 19.00 -5.03 -7.44
C HIS A 91 18.96 -5.38 -5.95
N GLN A 92 19.97 -6.11 -5.49
CA GLN A 92 20.15 -6.45 -4.09
C GLN A 92 21.29 -5.64 -3.47
N ALA A 93 21.07 -5.17 -2.25
CA ALA A 93 22.07 -4.55 -1.42
C ALA A 93 23.19 -5.54 -1.06
N THR A 94 24.42 -5.04 -0.96
CA THR A 94 25.63 -5.86 -0.74
C THR A 94 26.28 -5.65 0.61
N ALA A 95 25.79 -4.70 1.43
CA ALA A 95 26.33 -4.44 2.75
C ALA A 95 26.19 -5.69 3.64
N PRO A 96 27.28 -6.15 4.30
CA PRO A 96 27.25 -7.36 5.13
C PRO A 96 26.18 -7.35 6.23
N ALA A 97 25.80 -6.17 6.72
CA ALA A 97 24.75 -6.00 7.72
C ALA A 97 23.34 -6.41 7.23
N LEU A 98 23.15 -6.56 5.91
CA LEU A 98 21.89 -6.94 5.26
C LEU A 98 21.89 -8.40 4.77
N ASN A 99 22.93 -9.19 5.04
CA ASN A 99 23.01 -10.58 4.56
C ASN A 99 21.84 -11.46 5.04
N GLU A 100 21.26 -11.16 6.21
CA GLU A 100 20.11 -11.89 6.76
C GLU A 100 18.76 -11.33 6.28
N THR A 101 18.76 -10.24 5.50
CA THR A 101 17.55 -9.61 4.95
C THR A 101 17.06 -10.31 3.68
N PHE A 102 17.96 -10.94 2.92
CA PHE A 102 17.63 -11.48 1.60
C PHE A 102 17.56 -13.02 1.59
N PRO A 103 16.75 -13.60 0.71
CA PRO A 103 16.77 -15.04 0.47
C PRO A 103 18.15 -15.49 -0.05
N ALA A 104 18.52 -16.75 0.22
CA ALA A 104 19.85 -17.27 -0.10
C ALA A 104 20.22 -17.25 -1.61
N GLY A 105 19.22 -17.25 -2.49
CA GLY A 105 19.38 -17.15 -3.95
C GLY A 105 19.44 -15.72 -4.49
N GLY A 106 19.30 -14.73 -3.60
CA GLY A 106 19.04 -13.35 -3.95
C GLY A 106 17.61 -13.07 -4.37
N ILE A 107 17.29 -11.81 -4.63
CA ILE A 107 15.93 -11.38 -4.99
C ILE A 107 15.59 -11.70 -6.47
N ASP A 108 14.36 -12.15 -6.69
CA ASP A 108 13.80 -12.55 -7.99
C ASP A 108 12.31 -12.22 -8.10
N ASP A 109 11.67 -12.61 -9.23
CA ASP A 109 10.25 -12.39 -9.53
C ASP A 109 9.28 -13.24 -8.68
N GLY A 110 9.82 -14.12 -7.82
CA GLY A 110 9.07 -14.88 -6.84
C GLY A 110 9.31 -14.40 -5.40
N THR A 111 10.05 -13.31 -5.20
CA THR A 111 10.45 -12.85 -3.87
C THR A 111 9.36 -11.98 -3.25
N ALA A 112 8.80 -12.41 -2.12
CA ALA A 112 7.80 -11.63 -1.41
C ALA A 112 8.40 -10.37 -0.77
N ILE A 113 7.80 -9.22 -1.05
CA ILE A 113 8.22 -7.92 -0.50
C ILE A 113 7.03 -7.25 0.19
N ARG A 114 7.27 -6.60 1.33
CA ARG A 114 6.26 -5.75 2.00
C ARG A 114 5.99 -4.50 1.18
N VAL A 115 4.73 -4.26 0.83
CA VAL A 115 4.36 -3.10 0.00
C VAL A 115 3.85 -1.90 0.80
N GLY A 116 3.91 -1.95 2.14
CA GLY A 116 3.59 -0.79 2.98
C GLY A 116 2.17 -0.27 2.74
N SER A 117 2.04 1.05 2.62
CA SER A 117 0.74 1.71 2.42
C SER A 117 0.05 1.39 1.08
N VAL A 118 0.72 0.75 0.11
CA VAL A 118 0.05 0.22 -1.10
C VAL A 118 -1.03 -0.81 -0.73
N SER A 119 -0.87 -1.49 0.41
CA SER A 119 -1.83 -2.47 0.96
C SER A 119 -3.25 -1.91 1.13
N LYS A 120 -3.37 -0.59 1.34
CA LYS A 120 -4.65 0.12 1.46
C LYS A 120 -5.56 -0.08 0.24
N LEU A 121 -4.96 -0.16 -0.96
CA LEU A 121 -5.69 -0.41 -2.20
C LEU A 121 -6.39 -1.78 -2.17
N PHE A 122 -5.71 -2.81 -1.69
CA PHE A 122 -6.27 -4.15 -1.58
C PHE A 122 -7.42 -4.19 -0.56
N THR A 123 -7.31 -3.49 0.57
CA THR A 123 -8.40 -3.42 1.56
C THR A 123 -9.67 -2.85 0.94
N VAL A 124 -9.58 -1.70 0.28
CA VAL A 124 -10.74 -1.03 -0.34
C VAL A 124 -11.29 -1.88 -1.49
N TYR A 125 -10.41 -2.41 -2.33
CA TYR A 125 -10.82 -3.25 -3.45
C TYR A 125 -11.50 -4.54 -2.99
N ALA A 126 -11.02 -5.19 -1.92
CA ALA A 126 -11.67 -6.35 -1.33
C ALA A 126 -13.06 -6.01 -0.77
N ILE A 127 -13.22 -4.87 -0.09
CA ILE A 127 -14.53 -4.42 0.42
C ILE A 127 -15.51 -4.22 -0.73
N VAL A 128 -15.11 -3.51 -1.79
CA VAL A 128 -15.96 -3.24 -2.97
C VAL A 128 -16.29 -4.52 -3.73
N ALA A 129 -15.29 -5.39 -3.96
CA ALA A 129 -15.46 -6.65 -4.66
C ALA A 129 -16.40 -7.61 -3.90
N HIS A 130 -16.21 -7.75 -2.59
CA HIS A 130 -17.08 -8.59 -1.74
C HIS A 130 -18.51 -8.04 -1.64
N ALA A 131 -18.67 -6.71 -1.61
CA ALA A 131 -19.99 -6.09 -1.61
C ALA A 131 -20.72 -6.18 -2.98
N GLY A 132 -20.01 -6.52 -4.05
CA GLY A 132 -20.55 -6.58 -5.41
C GLY A 132 -20.73 -5.20 -6.07
N GLY A 133 -20.08 -4.15 -5.56
CA GLY A 133 -20.16 -2.81 -6.16
C GLY A 133 -19.87 -1.66 -5.20
N MET A 134 -19.91 -0.43 -5.74
CA MET A 134 -19.47 0.80 -5.05
C MET A 134 -20.46 1.32 -3.99
N ALA A 135 -21.71 0.85 -3.97
CA ALA A 135 -22.72 1.30 -3.02
C ALA A 135 -22.30 1.10 -1.55
N VAL A 136 -21.38 0.16 -1.28
CA VAL A 136 -20.80 -0.04 0.06
C VAL A 136 -20.10 1.20 0.60
N LEU A 137 -19.58 2.07 -0.26
CA LEU A 137 -18.87 3.28 0.16
C LEU A 137 -19.81 4.29 0.82
N ASP A 138 -21.10 4.24 0.53
CA ASP A 138 -22.11 5.10 1.16
C ASP A 138 -22.64 4.52 2.47
N HIS A 139 -22.31 3.27 2.80
CA HIS A 139 -22.77 2.65 4.03
C HIS A 139 -22.08 3.30 5.25
N PRO A 140 -22.81 3.57 6.34
CA PRO A 140 -22.19 3.98 7.59
C PRO A 140 -21.34 2.83 8.13
N VAL A 141 -20.17 3.14 8.71
CA VAL A 141 -19.24 2.15 9.26
C VAL A 141 -19.88 1.34 10.40
N THR A 142 -20.73 1.99 11.20
CA THR A 142 -21.49 1.37 12.30
C THR A 142 -22.45 0.29 11.84
N ARG A 143 -22.81 0.22 10.55
CA ARG A 143 -23.54 -0.92 9.98
C ARG A 143 -22.79 -2.24 10.13
N TYR A 144 -21.45 -2.18 10.04
CA TYR A 144 -20.58 -3.36 10.10
C TYR A 144 -19.90 -3.51 11.47
N LEU A 145 -19.61 -2.38 12.12
CA LEU A 145 -18.96 -2.28 13.42
C LEU A 145 -19.87 -1.52 14.39
N PRO A 146 -21.00 -2.11 14.82
CA PRO A 146 -21.95 -1.46 15.73
C PRO A 146 -21.31 -1.05 17.07
N GLU A 147 -20.19 -1.66 17.46
CA GLU A 147 -19.44 -1.33 18.68
C GLU A 147 -18.85 0.08 18.67
N LEU A 148 -18.72 0.70 17.49
CA LEU A 148 -18.28 2.10 17.34
C LEU A 148 -19.41 3.10 17.56
N ALA A 149 -20.67 2.66 17.53
CA ALA A 149 -21.80 3.53 17.85
C ALA A 149 -21.83 3.82 19.35
N CYS A 150 -22.06 5.08 19.72
CA CYS A 150 -22.28 5.46 21.10
C CYS A 150 -23.78 5.52 21.43
N GLU A 151 -24.20 4.86 22.52
CA GLU A 151 -25.55 5.00 23.09
C GLU A 151 -25.64 6.15 24.13
N SER A 152 -24.52 6.73 24.56
CA SER A 152 -24.50 7.75 25.62
C SER A 152 -24.89 9.14 25.10
N PRO A 153 -25.65 9.95 25.89
CA PRO A 153 -26.21 11.21 25.42
C PRO A 153 -25.13 12.21 25.05
N LYS A 154 -25.43 13.00 24.02
CA LYS A 154 -24.78 14.27 23.68
C LYS A 154 -24.87 15.18 24.90
N ASP A 155 -23.89 15.11 25.82
CA ASP A 155 -23.77 16.16 26.83
C ASP A 155 -23.63 17.50 26.09
N ALA A 156 -24.20 18.57 26.64
CA ALA A 156 -24.26 19.88 25.99
C ALA A 156 -22.88 20.50 25.68
N ASP A 157 -21.80 19.84 26.11
CA ASP A 157 -20.40 20.20 25.89
C ASP A 157 -19.68 19.22 24.92
N ASP A 158 -20.40 18.35 24.19
CA ASP A 158 -19.88 17.40 23.17
C ASP A 158 -19.55 18.13 21.85
N GLY A 159 -18.54 19.01 21.91
CA GLY A 159 -18.05 19.71 20.73
C GLY A 159 -17.50 18.74 19.67
N PRO A 160 -17.56 19.08 18.37
CA PRO A 160 -17.23 18.18 17.25
C PRO A 160 -15.75 17.72 17.20
N LEU A 161 -14.91 18.20 18.13
CA LEU A 161 -13.50 17.84 18.26
C LEU A 161 -13.20 16.93 19.46
N LYS A 162 -14.20 16.60 20.28
CA LYS A 162 -13.99 15.76 21.47
C LYS A 162 -14.07 14.26 21.17
N ARG A 163 -14.73 13.87 20.08
CA ARG A 163 -14.82 12.48 19.62
C ARG A 163 -15.10 12.41 18.12
N ILE A 164 -14.84 11.25 17.52
CA ILE A 164 -15.27 10.98 16.16
C ILE A 164 -16.78 10.68 16.17
N ALA A 165 -17.53 11.32 15.28
CA ALA A 165 -18.92 10.98 15.00
C ALA A 165 -18.99 9.72 14.12
N TRP A 166 -18.77 8.55 14.72
CA TRP A 166 -18.74 7.27 14.01
C TRP A 166 -20.08 6.93 13.33
N GLU A 167 -21.18 7.47 13.86
CA GLU A 167 -22.53 7.28 13.33
C GLU A 167 -22.71 7.91 11.94
N ASP A 168 -21.99 9.00 11.67
CA ASP A 168 -22.00 9.72 10.39
C ASP A 168 -20.86 9.26 9.46
N MET A 169 -19.92 8.46 9.95
CA MET A 169 -18.77 7.98 9.20
C MET A 169 -19.18 6.93 8.18
N THR A 170 -18.89 7.14 6.90
CA THR A 170 -19.09 6.12 5.86
C THR A 170 -17.82 5.32 5.57
N VAL A 171 -17.99 4.13 5.00
CA VAL A 171 -16.87 3.33 4.48
C VAL A 171 -16.05 4.14 3.47
N GLY A 172 -16.72 4.88 2.59
CA GLY A 172 -16.11 5.77 1.61
C GLY A 172 -15.32 6.90 2.24
N ALA A 173 -15.81 7.50 3.32
CA ALA A 173 -15.08 8.55 4.05
C ALA A 173 -13.74 8.05 4.60
N LEU A 174 -13.70 6.82 5.14
CA LEU A 174 -12.45 6.21 5.58
C LEU A 174 -11.55 5.87 4.39
N ALA A 175 -12.11 5.30 3.32
CA ALA A 175 -11.38 4.86 2.14
C ALA A 175 -10.73 6.04 1.38
N SER A 176 -11.36 7.21 1.40
CA SER A 176 -10.86 8.44 0.78
C SER A 176 -10.05 9.34 1.71
N HIS A 177 -9.71 8.85 2.92
CA HIS A 177 -9.00 9.61 3.94
C HIS A 177 -9.76 10.87 4.42
N MET A 178 -11.08 10.93 4.25
CA MET A 178 -11.96 12.03 4.67
C MET A 178 -12.61 11.81 6.05
N GLY A 179 -12.22 10.76 6.77
CA GLY A 179 -12.73 10.49 8.12
C GLY A 179 -12.07 11.30 9.24
N GLY A 180 -11.03 12.08 8.95
CA GLY A 180 -10.36 12.92 9.96
C GLY A 180 -9.70 12.14 11.10
N THR A 181 -9.50 10.82 10.97
CA THR A 181 -9.00 9.97 12.05
C THR A 181 -7.47 9.94 12.14
N GLY A 182 -6.72 10.28 11.09
CA GLY A 182 -5.25 10.41 11.17
C GLY A 182 -4.55 9.13 11.67
N GLN A 183 -3.54 9.30 12.54
CA GLN A 183 -2.72 8.21 13.06
C GLN A 183 -3.37 7.44 14.22
N PHE A 184 -2.92 6.20 14.44
CA PHE A 184 -3.38 5.34 15.53
C PHE A 184 -3.23 5.98 16.92
N PRO A 185 -4.07 5.54 17.88
CA PRO A 185 -3.81 5.54 19.30
C PRO A 185 -2.34 5.58 19.73
N PRO A 186 -1.76 6.56 20.46
CA PRO A 186 -0.45 6.33 21.07
C PRO A 186 -0.43 5.03 21.91
N GLU A 187 -1.53 4.71 22.59
CA GLU A 187 -1.71 3.47 23.35
C GLU A 187 -1.72 2.21 22.46
N PHE A 188 -2.04 2.38 21.18
CA PHE A 188 -2.00 1.30 20.19
C PHE A 188 -0.55 1.00 19.73
N THR A 189 0.44 1.84 20.06
CA THR A 189 1.86 1.52 19.80
C THR A 189 2.32 0.27 20.57
N ALA A 190 1.68 -0.05 21.71
CA ALA A 190 1.93 -1.30 22.44
C ALA A 190 1.51 -2.55 21.65
N CYS A 191 0.61 -2.42 20.66
CA CYS A 191 0.23 -3.51 19.76
C CYS A 191 1.30 -3.92 18.77
N TYR A 192 2.19 -2.99 18.46
CA TYR A 192 3.32 -3.21 17.58
C TYR A 192 4.57 -3.60 18.39
N SER A 193 4.39 -4.00 19.67
CA SER A 193 5.52 -4.35 20.53
C SER A 193 6.18 -5.64 20.04
N PRO A 194 7.51 -5.65 19.80
CA PRO A 194 8.27 -6.84 19.42
C PRO A 194 8.33 -7.92 20.52
N ILE A 195 7.58 -7.78 21.61
CA ILE A 195 7.54 -8.68 22.76
C ILE A 195 6.12 -9.28 22.80
N PRO A 196 5.92 -10.54 22.40
CA PRO A 196 4.60 -11.17 22.30
C PRO A 196 3.77 -11.07 23.58
N GLU A 197 4.40 -11.14 24.76
CA GLU A 197 3.74 -11.06 26.07
C GLU A 197 3.20 -9.65 26.39
N LYS A 198 3.68 -8.62 25.68
CA LYS A 198 3.19 -7.24 25.77
C LYS A 198 2.22 -6.88 24.65
N ASN A 199 1.96 -7.81 23.72
CA ASN A 199 1.02 -7.61 22.62
C ASN A 199 -0.42 -7.82 23.13
N GLU A 200 -1.00 -6.78 23.72
CA GLU A 200 -2.34 -6.81 24.30
C GLU A 200 -3.45 -6.42 23.31
N CYS A 201 -3.41 -6.92 22.08
CA CYS A 201 -4.17 -6.31 20.97
C CYS A 201 -5.28 -7.19 20.44
N SER A 202 -6.42 -7.08 21.11
CA SER A 202 -7.68 -7.66 20.66
C SER A 202 -8.48 -6.64 19.83
N ILE A 203 -9.22 -7.14 18.85
CA ILE A 203 -10.14 -6.32 18.05
C ILE A 203 -11.14 -5.54 18.95
N PRO A 204 -11.74 -6.13 20.00
CA PRO A 204 -12.60 -5.37 20.91
C PRO A 204 -11.90 -4.19 21.59
N LYS A 205 -10.64 -4.37 22.04
CA LYS A 205 -9.87 -3.28 22.67
C LYS A 205 -9.54 -2.17 21.66
N PHE A 206 -9.19 -2.54 20.43
CA PHE A 206 -8.99 -1.58 19.34
C PHE A 206 -10.24 -0.74 19.08
N LEU A 207 -11.40 -1.39 18.89
CA LEU A 207 -12.65 -0.68 18.61
C LEU A 207 -13.07 0.20 19.80
N ALA A 208 -12.87 -0.26 21.04
CA ALA A 208 -13.12 0.55 22.23
C ALA A 208 -12.22 1.79 22.28
N GLN A 209 -10.92 1.67 21.99
CA GLN A 209 -10.02 2.82 21.92
C GLN A 209 -10.39 3.79 20.79
N MET A 210 -10.78 3.27 19.63
CA MET A 210 -11.26 4.08 18.50
C MET A 210 -12.57 4.81 18.82
N ARG A 211 -13.45 4.22 19.63
CA ARG A 211 -14.69 4.86 20.09
C ARG A 211 -14.44 5.89 21.19
N ASP A 212 -13.71 5.51 22.24
CA ASP A 212 -13.68 6.23 23.51
C ASP A 212 -12.53 7.23 23.62
N ALA A 213 -11.37 6.92 23.04
CA ALA A 213 -10.15 7.72 23.20
C ALA A 213 -9.77 8.51 21.94
N LYS A 214 -10.25 8.10 20.77
CA LYS A 214 -9.85 8.72 19.52
C LYS A 214 -10.60 10.03 19.27
N VAL A 215 -9.82 11.12 19.27
CA VAL A 215 -10.28 12.44 18.85
C VAL A 215 -10.03 12.67 17.36
N PRO A 216 -10.91 13.41 16.66
CA PRO A 216 -10.72 13.75 15.26
C PRO A 216 -9.59 14.77 15.11
N SER A 217 -8.70 14.56 14.15
CA SER A 217 -7.70 15.56 13.73
C SER A 217 -8.32 16.68 12.89
N GLN A 218 -9.48 16.41 12.29
CA GLN A 218 -10.35 17.38 11.63
C GLN A 218 -11.78 16.81 11.55
N PRO A 219 -12.81 17.66 11.39
CA PRO A 219 -14.16 17.24 11.04
C PRO A 219 -14.23 16.25 9.87
N ILE A 220 -15.17 15.31 9.95
CA ILE A 220 -15.48 14.38 8.86
C ILE A 220 -15.89 15.15 7.60
N PHE A 221 -15.52 14.63 6.43
CA PHE A 221 -15.81 15.21 5.12
C PHE A 221 -15.20 16.59 4.82
N GLN A 222 -14.39 17.17 5.71
CA GLN A 222 -13.83 18.50 5.49
C GLN A 222 -12.72 18.51 4.43
N SER A 223 -11.70 17.67 4.60
CA SER A 223 -10.60 17.53 3.65
C SER A 223 -9.98 16.13 3.75
N SER A 224 -9.20 15.72 2.76
CA SER A 224 -8.45 14.47 2.83
C SER A 224 -7.26 14.63 3.78
N LEU A 225 -7.14 13.76 4.79
CA LEU A 225 -5.99 13.64 5.68
C LEU A 225 -5.60 12.18 5.77
N TYR A 226 -4.38 11.89 5.32
CA TYR A 226 -3.81 10.55 5.38
C TYR A 226 -4.01 9.91 6.76
N SER A 227 -4.50 8.68 6.77
CA SER A 227 -4.95 8.03 7.98
C SER A 227 -4.68 6.53 7.96
N ASP A 228 -3.86 6.08 8.91
CA ASP A 228 -3.68 4.67 9.19
C ASP A 228 -4.80 4.14 10.11
N SER A 229 -5.30 4.96 11.04
CA SER A 229 -6.45 4.61 11.90
C SER A 229 -7.69 4.23 11.11
N GLY A 230 -8.06 5.04 10.12
CA GLY A 230 -9.22 4.79 9.28
C GLY A 230 -9.09 3.48 8.51
N PHE A 231 -7.88 3.16 8.05
CA PHE A 231 -7.61 1.89 7.37
C PHE A 231 -7.56 0.69 8.32
N GLY A 232 -7.13 0.89 9.58
CA GLY A 232 -7.30 -0.10 10.63
C GLY A 232 -8.77 -0.48 10.83
N VAL A 233 -9.67 0.53 10.87
CA VAL A 233 -11.12 0.31 10.95
C VAL A 233 -11.66 -0.37 9.68
N LEU A 234 -11.23 0.03 8.48
CA LEU A 234 -11.63 -0.65 7.23
C LEU A 234 -11.21 -2.12 7.18
N GLY A 235 -10.04 -2.47 7.71
CA GLY A 235 -9.62 -3.86 7.86
C GLY A 235 -10.62 -4.68 8.69
N ARG A 236 -11.14 -4.10 9.79
CA ARG A 236 -12.17 -4.75 10.62
C ARG A 236 -13.54 -4.79 9.94
N VAL A 237 -13.87 -3.79 9.12
CA VAL A 237 -15.09 -3.83 8.26
C VAL A 237 -15.03 -5.04 7.32
N LEU A 238 -13.89 -5.25 6.64
CA LEU A 238 -13.71 -6.41 5.75
C LEU A 238 -13.87 -7.74 6.48
N GLU A 239 -13.28 -7.88 7.67
CA GLU A 239 -13.44 -9.08 8.51
C GLU A 239 -14.90 -9.30 8.92
N ARG A 240 -15.61 -8.25 9.32
CA ARG A 240 -17.05 -8.32 9.67
C ARG A 240 -17.92 -8.70 8.48
N MET A 241 -17.64 -8.18 7.28
CA MET A 241 -18.39 -8.48 6.07
C MET A 241 -18.20 -9.93 5.60
N THR A 242 -17.03 -10.52 5.84
CA THR A 242 -16.66 -11.85 5.34
C THR A 242 -16.80 -12.95 6.40
N GLY A 243 -16.75 -12.61 7.69
CA GLY A 243 -16.64 -13.56 8.78
C GLY A 243 -15.27 -14.24 8.89
N LEU A 244 -14.25 -13.71 8.21
CA LEU A 244 -12.90 -14.27 8.12
C LEU A 244 -11.88 -13.36 8.81
N THR A 245 -10.67 -13.89 9.06
CA THR A 245 -9.52 -13.05 9.41
C THR A 245 -9.15 -12.15 8.22
N TYR A 246 -8.48 -11.02 8.47
CA TYR A 246 -8.11 -10.10 7.40
C TYR A 246 -7.31 -10.77 6.28
N ASN A 247 -6.32 -11.60 6.61
CA ASN A 247 -5.55 -12.34 5.61
C ASN A 247 -6.46 -13.26 4.78
N ASP A 248 -7.31 -14.05 5.44
CA ASP A 248 -8.18 -15.01 4.76
C ASP A 248 -9.25 -14.32 3.89
N ALA A 249 -9.71 -13.14 4.31
CA ALA A 249 -10.58 -12.30 3.50
C ALA A 249 -9.85 -11.83 2.23
N ILE A 250 -8.62 -11.33 2.35
CA ILE A 250 -7.80 -10.95 1.17
C ILE A 250 -7.55 -12.17 0.27
N GLN A 251 -7.24 -13.34 0.84
CA GLN A 251 -7.07 -14.58 0.08
C GLN A 251 -8.35 -14.98 -0.68
N SER A 252 -9.49 -14.90 -0.02
CA SER A 252 -10.76 -15.38 -0.54
C SER A 252 -11.36 -14.45 -1.58
N VAL A 253 -11.31 -13.14 -1.32
CA VAL A 253 -11.97 -12.14 -2.15
C VAL A 253 -11.09 -11.72 -3.33
N LEU A 254 -9.77 -11.65 -3.15
CA LEU A 254 -8.85 -11.12 -4.17
C LEU A 254 -7.83 -12.14 -4.66
N ALA A 255 -6.98 -12.67 -3.78
CA ALA A 255 -5.78 -13.38 -4.22
C ALA A 255 -6.12 -14.66 -5.01
N ARG A 256 -6.97 -15.53 -4.47
CA ARG A 256 -7.36 -16.77 -5.15
C ARG A 256 -8.15 -16.52 -6.45
N PRO A 257 -9.18 -15.65 -6.49
CA PRO A 257 -9.89 -15.35 -7.74
C PRO A 257 -9.01 -14.77 -8.84
N LEU A 258 -8.00 -13.97 -8.48
CA LEU A 258 -7.06 -13.36 -9.43
C LEU A 258 -5.83 -14.24 -9.72
N GLY A 259 -5.71 -15.41 -9.10
CA GLY A 259 -4.55 -16.29 -9.26
C GLY A 259 -3.25 -15.72 -8.68
N LEU A 260 -3.32 -14.78 -7.73
CA LEU A 260 -2.15 -14.22 -7.06
C LEU A 260 -1.56 -15.26 -6.10
N LYS A 261 -0.33 -15.70 -6.38
CA LYS A 261 0.32 -16.81 -5.65
C LYS A 261 1.05 -16.37 -4.39
N ILE A 262 1.59 -15.15 -4.38
CA ILE A 262 2.49 -14.64 -3.33
C ILE A 262 1.96 -13.28 -2.85
N THR A 263 0.69 -13.25 -2.46
CA THR A 263 0.01 -12.06 -1.93
C THR A 263 -0.72 -12.44 -0.67
N GLY A 264 -0.60 -11.64 0.40
CA GLY A 264 -1.22 -11.92 1.70
C GLY A 264 -0.76 -10.92 2.76
N SER A 265 -1.30 -11.00 3.98
CA SER A 265 -0.94 -10.08 5.08
C SER A 265 -0.15 -10.76 6.20
N ILE A 266 0.44 -11.91 5.90
CA ILE A 266 1.25 -12.70 6.83
C ILE A 266 2.57 -13.04 6.15
N LEU A 267 3.59 -13.33 6.96
CA LEU A 267 4.86 -13.86 6.45
C LEU A 267 4.60 -15.15 5.65
N PRO A 268 5.20 -15.32 4.46
CA PRO A 268 5.11 -16.59 3.74
C PRO A 268 5.56 -17.76 4.63
N PRO A 269 4.79 -18.86 4.69
CA PRO A 269 5.12 -19.99 5.55
C PRO A 269 6.39 -20.71 5.05
N GLY A 270 7.20 -21.21 5.98
CA GLY A 270 8.40 -21.99 5.67
C GLY A 270 9.59 -21.62 6.55
N LYS A 271 10.60 -22.49 6.61
CA LYS A 271 11.85 -22.20 7.36
C LYS A 271 12.71 -21.16 6.66
N ASN A 272 12.69 -21.14 5.33
CA ASN A 272 13.44 -20.22 4.47
C ASN A 272 12.48 -19.64 3.41
N PRO A 273 11.57 -18.72 3.79
CA PRO A 273 10.66 -18.11 2.82
C PRO A 273 11.45 -17.32 1.77
N ASN A 274 11.02 -17.37 0.50
CA ASN A 274 11.55 -16.47 -0.53
C ASN A 274 10.97 -15.07 -0.31
N ALA A 275 11.52 -14.33 0.65
CA ALA A 275 10.99 -13.05 1.10
C ALA A 275 12.10 -12.12 1.60
N VAL A 276 11.90 -10.81 1.42
CA VAL A 276 12.79 -9.80 2.00
C VAL A 276 12.45 -9.60 3.49
N ILE A 277 13.29 -10.15 4.36
CA ILE A 277 13.08 -10.13 5.81
C ILE A 277 13.52 -8.79 6.40
N ILE A 278 12.58 -7.99 6.89
CA ILE A 278 12.90 -6.77 7.65
C ILE A 278 13.29 -7.17 9.08
N PRO A 279 14.55 -6.93 9.51
CA PRO A 279 14.95 -7.16 10.90
C PRO A 279 14.14 -6.25 11.85
N GLY A 280 13.57 -6.82 12.90
CA GLY A 280 12.57 -6.17 13.76
C GLY A 280 12.89 -6.13 15.26
N LYS A 281 14.04 -6.65 15.69
CA LYS A 281 14.63 -6.38 17.02
C LYS A 281 16.00 -5.75 16.85
N THR A 282 16.37 -4.83 17.75
CA THR A 282 17.80 -4.57 18.02
C THR A 282 18.42 -5.92 18.39
N PRO A 283 19.44 -6.42 17.67
CA PRO A 283 20.03 -7.71 17.98
C PRO A 283 20.49 -7.74 19.44
N VAL A 284 19.89 -8.61 20.24
CA VAL A 284 20.46 -8.99 21.54
C VAL A 284 21.54 -10.04 21.22
N PRO A 285 22.78 -9.89 21.72
CA PRO A 285 23.82 -10.88 21.46
C PRO A 285 23.36 -12.30 21.81
N GLY A 286 23.29 -13.18 20.80
CA GLY A 286 22.91 -14.59 20.97
C GLY A 286 21.48 -14.97 20.57
N GLU A 287 20.64 -14.02 20.11
CA GLU A 287 19.30 -14.32 19.59
C GLU A 287 19.20 -14.09 18.08
N ALA A 288 18.42 -14.94 17.39
CA ALA A 288 18.09 -14.72 15.99
C ALA A 288 17.20 -13.47 15.87
N PRO A 289 17.38 -12.62 14.84
CA PRO A 289 16.53 -11.45 14.68
C PRO A 289 15.08 -11.87 14.47
N GLU A 290 14.19 -11.40 15.35
CA GLU A 290 12.76 -11.43 15.06
C GLU A 290 12.46 -10.42 13.95
N THR A 291 11.55 -10.80 13.07
CA THR A 291 11.24 -10.03 11.87
C THR A 291 10.11 -9.03 12.16
N ALA A 292 10.16 -7.81 11.60
CA ALA A 292 9.15 -6.78 11.81
C ALA A 292 7.78 -7.07 11.15
N TRP A 293 7.59 -8.30 10.65
CA TRP A 293 6.46 -8.74 9.85
C TRP A 293 5.17 -8.95 10.65
N GLY A 294 5.27 -9.22 11.96
CA GLY A 294 4.14 -9.63 12.79
C GLY A 294 3.20 -8.53 13.28
N TYR A 295 3.45 -7.27 12.91
CA TYR A 295 2.80 -6.14 13.59
C TYR A 295 1.88 -5.30 12.71
N ASP A 296 1.87 -5.47 11.38
CA ASP A 296 1.11 -4.57 10.49
C ASP A 296 0.09 -5.35 9.64
N ASN A 297 -1.05 -4.71 9.31
CA ASN A 297 -2.01 -5.22 8.31
C ASN A 297 -1.49 -5.01 6.87
N GLN A 298 -0.16 -4.93 6.70
CA GLN A 298 0.48 -4.79 5.40
C GLN A 298 0.33 -6.07 4.60
N ILE A 299 0.20 -5.89 3.30
CA ILE A 299 0.15 -6.95 2.32
C ILE A 299 1.53 -7.10 1.69
N ILE A 300 1.85 -8.31 1.27
CA ILE A 300 2.97 -8.61 0.39
C ILE A 300 2.54 -8.71 -1.06
N ALA A 301 3.44 -8.35 -1.95
CA ALA A 301 3.36 -8.66 -3.36
C ALA A 301 4.60 -9.50 -3.75
N PRO A 302 4.50 -10.36 -4.78
CA PRO A 302 5.68 -10.85 -5.48
C PRO A 302 6.41 -9.70 -6.18
#